data_AF-A0A2K8XIJ4-F1
#
_entry.id   AF-A0A2K8XIJ4-F1
#
_cell.length_a   1.000
_cell.length_b   1.000
_cell.length_c   1.000
_cell.angle_alpha   90.00
_cell.angle_beta   90.00
_cell.angle_gamma   90.00
#
_symmetry.space_group_name_H-M   'P 1'
#
loop_
_entity.id
_entity.type
_entity.pdbx_description
1 polymer ?
#
loop_
_entity_poly.entity_id
_entity_poly.type
_entity_poly.pdbx_seq_one_letter_code
_entity_poly.pdbx_strand_id
1 'polypeptide(L)'
;MKAKQIDFNYAITYAKKWQDENATHAKAFLIPSNDLIACLEEMNILVNDGSGKYTLNDDTDTGVRAYMAIKRPDGTPATPQTEKLLLVGTIKDCNGIHRDIVHDEKSSGCKDRKVEIAVTKLNGGSGVYDFTAPCPNNCDPNSPLFNP
;
A
#
# COMPACT_ATOMS: atom_id res chain seq x y z
N MET A 1 3.97 -1.33 -18.80
CA MET A 1 4.60 -2.42 -17.98
C MET A 1 3.79 -3.73 -18.02
N LYS A 2 4.43 -4.92 -17.88
CA LYS A 2 3.72 -6.22 -17.73
C LYS A 2 3.58 -6.57 -16.25
N ALA A 3 2.36 -6.84 -15.79
CA ALA A 3 2.12 -7.32 -14.44
C ALA A 3 2.87 -8.63 -14.19
N LYS A 4 3.59 -8.72 -13.07
CA LYS A 4 4.31 -9.93 -12.65
C LYS A 4 3.38 -10.82 -11.81
N GLN A 5 2.41 -11.44 -12.47
CA GLN A 5 1.54 -12.40 -11.79
C GLN A 5 2.36 -13.61 -11.32
N ILE A 6 2.05 -14.10 -10.12
CA ILE A 6 2.59 -15.35 -9.59
C ILE A 6 1.70 -16.52 -10.01
N ASP A 7 2.27 -17.72 -10.10
CA ASP A 7 1.47 -18.94 -10.29
C ASP A 7 0.51 -19.14 -9.12
N PHE A 8 -0.70 -19.62 -9.44
CA PHE A 8 -1.77 -19.79 -8.47
C PHE A 8 -1.44 -20.83 -7.38
N ASN A 9 -0.75 -21.93 -7.72
CA ASN A 9 -0.37 -22.94 -6.73
C ASN A 9 0.72 -22.41 -5.79
N TYR A 10 1.62 -21.56 -6.29
CA TYR A 10 2.58 -20.86 -5.45
C TYR A 10 1.89 -19.87 -4.52
N ALA A 11 0.88 -19.12 -4.99
CA ALA A 11 0.08 -18.24 -4.15
C ALA A 11 -0.56 -18.99 -2.96
N ILE A 12 -1.20 -20.13 -3.22
CA ILE A 12 -1.77 -20.99 -2.16
C ILE A 12 -0.69 -21.47 -1.19
N THR A 13 0.43 -21.97 -1.72
CA THR A 13 1.52 -22.52 -0.92
C THR A 13 2.13 -21.47 0.01
N TYR A 14 2.37 -20.26 -0.49
CA TYR A 14 2.96 -19.17 0.28
C TYR A 14 1.98 -18.64 1.33
N ALA A 15 0.70 -18.50 0.97
CA ALA A 15 -0.34 -18.08 1.92
C ALA A 15 -0.50 -19.08 3.07
N LYS A 16 -0.58 -20.39 2.78
CA LYS A 16 -0.66 -21.43 3.81
C LYS A 16 0.55 -21.43 4.74
N LYS A 17 1.77 -21.34 4.18
CA LYS A 17 2.99 -21.28 4.98
C LYS A 17 2.98 -20.10 5.95
N TRP A 18 2.58 -18.90 5.50
CA TRP A 18 2.44 -17.75 6.39
C TRP A 18 1.42 -18.01 7.51
N GLN A 19 0.24 -18.52 7.16
CA GLN A 19 -0.84 -18.79 8.10
C GLN A 19 -0.46 -19.83 9.16
N ASP A 20 0.27 -20.88 8.77
CA ASP A 20 0.71 -21.95 9.67
C ASP A 20 1.81 -21.44 10.64
N GLU A 21 2.73 -20.61 10.14
CA GLU A 21 3.86 -20.09 10.93
C GLU A 21 3.50 -18.86 11.76
N ASN A 22 2.39 -18.18 11.45
CA ASN A 22 2.00 -16.89 12.05
C ASN A 22 0.55 -16.89 12.53
N ALA A 23 0.15 -17.94 13.27
CA ALA A 23 -1.23 -18.15 13.71
C ALA A 23 -1.84 -17.00 14.53
N THR A 24 -1.02 -16.17 15.18
CA THR A 24 -1.45 -15.02 15.99
C THR A 24 -1.39 -13.68 15.23
N HIS A 25 -1.12 -13.69 13.93
CA HIS A 25 -1.03 -12.51 13.08
C HIS A 25 -2.17 -12.44 12.06
N ALA A 26 -2.36 -11.25 11.47
CA ALA A 26 -3.28 -11.04 10.38
C ALA A 26 -2.90 -11.93 9.18
N LYS A 27 -3.91 -12.63 8.66
CA LYS A 27 -3.76 -13.54 7.51
C LYS A 27 -3.91 -12.81 6.18
N ALA A 28 -4.63 -11.69 6.17
CA ALA A 28 -4.86 -10.83 5.02
C ALA A 28 -5.35 -9.43 5.46
N PHE A 29 -5.24 -8.47 4.55
CA PHE A 29 -5.80 -7.13 4.69
C PHE A 29 -6.70 -6.83 3.49
N LEU A 30 -7.88 -6.25 3.76
CA LEU A 30 -8.76 -5.78 2.71
C LEU A 30 -8.42 -4.33 2.39
N ILE A 31 -7.86 -4.10 1.20
CA ILE A 31 -7.49 -2.79 0.68
C ILE A 31 -8.71 -2.19 -0.04
N PRO A 32 -9.34 -1.10 0.46
CA PRO A 32 -10.42 -0.46 -0.28
C PRO A 32 -9.93 0.11 -1.61
N SER A 33 -10.72 -0.10 -2.68
CA SER A 33 -10.31 0.33 -4.02
C SER A 33 -10.15 1.84 -4.15
N ASN A 34 -10.97 2.63 -3.44
CA ASN A 34 -10.88 4.09 -3.46
C ASN A 34 -9.56 4.61 -2.87
N ASP A 35 -9.12 4.01 -1.76
CA ASP A 35 -7.84 4.38 -1.13
C ASP A 35 -6.68 4.01 -2.06
N LEU A 36 -6.77 2.89 -2.79
CA LEU A 36 -5.74 2.46 -3.74
C LEU A 36 -5.68 3.41 -4.94
N ILE A 37 -6.84 3.86 -5.43
CA ILE A 37 -6.94 4.88 -6.48
C ILE A 37 -6.30 6.19 -5.99
N ALA A 38 -6.60 6.64 -4.77
CA ALA A 38 -6.04 7.86 -4.22
C ALA A 38 -4.49 7.78 -4.12
N CYS A 39 -3.95 6.65 -3.68
CA CYS A 39 -2.50 6.39 -3.67
C CYS A 39 -1.88 6.47 -5.08
N LEU A 40 -2.57 5.94 -6.11
CA LEU A 40 -2.13 6.01 -7.51
C LEU A 40 -2.26 7.43 -8.10
N GLU A 41 -3.23 8.22 -7.65
CA GLU A 41 -3.40 9.64 -8.01
C GLU A 41 -2.28 10.50 -7.42
N GLU A 42 -1.89 10.28 -6.17
CA GLU A 42 -0.76 10.99 -5.53
C GLU A 42 0.56 10.77 -6.27
N MET A 43 0.78 9.56 -6.78
CA MET A 43 1.94 9.22 -7.62
C MET A 43 1.83 9.78 -9.04
N ASN A 44 0.71 10.44 -9.39
CA ASN A 44 0.42 10.93 -10.73
C ASN A 44 0.44 9.81 -11.80
N ILE A 45 0.10 8.57 -11.39
CA ILE A 45 -0.06 7.41 -12.27
C ILE A 45 -1.48 7.35 -12.82
N LEU A 46 -2.45 7.58 -11.94
CA LEU A 46 -3.83 7.84 -12.33
C LEU A 46 -4.07 9.34 -12.31
N VAL A 47 -4.53 9.88 -13.43
CA VAL A 47 -4.90 11.30 -13.52
C VAL A 47 -6.38 11.36 -13.85
N ASN A 48 -7.18 11.85 -12.91
CA ASN A 48 -8.60 12.09 -13.08
C ASN A 48 -8.81 13.40 -13.85
N ASP A 49 -9.60 13.36 -14.93
CA ASP A 49 -9.92 14.55 -15.73
C ASP A 49 -11.10 15.38 -15.16
N GLY A 50 -11.61 15.00 -14.00
CA GLY A 50 -12.75 15.63 -13.34
C GLY A 50 -14.12 15.11 -13.82
N SER A 51 -14.15 14.27 -14.86
CA SER A 51 -15.38 13.64 -15.37
C SER A 51 -15.57 12.19 -14.91
N GLY A 52 -14.68 11.70 -14.05
CA GLY A 52 -14.63 10.30 -13.62
C GLY A 52 -13.87 9.41 -14.61
N LYS A 53 -13.23 9.99 -15.62
CA LYS A 53 -12.33 9.28 -16.52
C LYS A 53 -10.90 9.46 -16.06
N TYR A 54 -10.16 8.37 -16.15
CA TYR A 54 -8.77 8.29 -15.78
C TYR A 54 -7.88 8.15 -17.00
N THR A 55 -6.79 8.91 -17.02
CA THR A 55 -5.65 8.65 -17.90
C THR A 55 -4.50 8.04 -17.12
N LEU A 56 -3.81 7.09 -17.74
CA LEU A 56 -2.64 6.44 -17.18
C LEU A 56 -1.38 7.17 -17.62
N ASN A 57 -0.53 7.52 -16.65
CA ASN A 57 0.84 7.94 -16.89
C ASN A 57 1.77 6.76 -16.62
N ASP A 58 2.47 6.26 -17.65
CA ASP A 58 3.36 5.08 -17.53
C ASP A 58 4.74 5.54 -16.99
N ASP A 59 4.78 5.89 -15.70
CA ASP A 59 6.03 6.22 -15.01
C ASP A 59 6.55 4.99 -14.24
N THR A 60 7.63 4.39 -14.77
CA THR A 60 8.30 3.21 -14.20
C THR A 60 9.13 3.51 -12.95
N ASP A 61 9.23 4.78 -12.56
CA ASP A 61 9.93 5.24 -11.37
C ASP A 61 9.02 5.40 -10.17
N THR A 62 7.75 5.00 -10.28
CA THR A 62 6.81 4.99 -9.16
C THR A 62 6.60 3.59 -8.59
N GLY A 63 6.05 3.51 -7.39
CA GLY A 63 5.65 2.25 -6.77
C GLY A 63 4.91 2.47 -5.48
N VAL A 64 4.16 1.47 -5.01
CA VAL A 64 3.48 1.54 -3.71
C VAL A 64 4.33 0.81 -2.67
N ARG A 65 4.64 1.48 -1.56
CA ARG A 65 5.28 0.87 -0.40
C ARG A 65 4.21 0.50 0.62
N ALA A 66 4.34 -0.70 1.20
CA ALA A 66 3.51 -1.16 2.29
C ALA A 66 4.29 -1.20 3.61
N TYR A 67 3.73 -0.64 4.66
CA TYR A 67 4.25 -0.71 6.03
C TYR A 67 3.33 -1.56 6.90
N MET A 68 3.93 -2.43 7.72
CA MET A 68 3.23 -3.10 8.80
C MET A 68 3.21 -2.19 10.03
N ALA A 69 2.03 -2.00 10.61
CA ALA A 69 1.83 -1.16 11.79
C ALA A 69 0.90 -1.85 12.79
N ILE A 70 0.76 -1.28 13.98
CA ILE A 70 -0.08 -1.82 15.04
C ILE A 70 -0.84 -0.67 15.71
N LYS A 71 -2.16 -0.81 15.80
CA LYS A 71 -3.06 0.10 16.51
C LYS A 71 -3.60 -0.59 17.77
N ARG A 72 -2.94 -0.38 18.91
CA ARG A 72 -3.35 -0.88 20.23
C ARG A 72 -2.76 -0.02 21.37
N PRO A 73 -3.27 -0.13 22.61
CA PRO A 73 -2.64 0.49 23.77
C PRO A 73 -1.22 -0.03 24.04
N ASP A 74 -0.36 0.83 24.57
CA ASP A 74 1.02 0.48 24.94
C ASP A 74 1.06 -0.69 25.94
N GLY A 75 2.04 -1.57 25.77
CA GLY A 75 2.25 -2.73 26.66
C GLY A 75 1.31 -3.92 26.43
N THR A 76 0.30 -3.81 25.55
CA THR A 76 -0.51 -4.96 25.13
C THR A 76 0.21 -5.75 24.03
N PRO A 77 -0.05 -7.05 23.81
CA PRO A 77 0.51 -7.82 22.69
C PRO A 77 -0.22 -7.55 21.36
N ALA A 78 0.44 -7.88 20.25
CA ALA A 78 -0.16 -7.76 18.91
C ALA A 78 -1.23 -8.82 18.75
N THR A 79 -2.27 -8.47 18.01
CA THR A 79 -3.30 -9.40 17.58
C THR A 79 -3.63 -9.13 16.12
N PRO A 80 -4.23 -10.10 15.41
CA PRO A 80 -4.65 -9.89 14.02
C PRO A 80 -5.57 -8.67 13.86
N GLN A 81 -6.34 -8.32 14.90
CA GLN A 81 -7.27 -7.20 14.87
C GLN A 81 -6.61 -5.84 15.11
N THR A 82 -5.42 -5.83 15.73
CA THR A 82 -4.67 -4.61 16.03
C THR A 82 -3.59 -4.36 14.98
N GLU A 83 -3.24 -5.35 14.17
CA GLU A 83 -2.33 -5.19 13.05
C GLU A 83 -2.94 -4.37 11.92
N LYS A 84 -2.06 -3.61 11.26
CA LYS A 84 -2.38 -2.60 10.26
C LYS A 84 -1.43 -2.73 9.08
N LEU A 85 -1.96 -2.48 7.89
CA LEU A 85 -1.22 -2.33 6.64
C LEU A 85 -1.45 -0.89 6.16
N LEU A 86 -0.38 -0.11 6.14
CA LEU A 86 -0.39 1.25 5.61
C LEU A 86 0.24 1.22 4.23
N LEU A 87 -0.38 1.86 3.23
CA LEU A 87 0.26 2.04 1.93
C LEU A 87 0.60 3.50 1.69
N VAL A 88 1.73 3.71 1.03
CA VAL A 88 2.30 5.00 0.69
C VAL A 88 2.76 4.98 -0.75
N GLY A 89 2.37 5.99 -1.53
CA GLY A 89 2.87 6.18 -2.89
C GLY A 89 4.35 6.55 -2.86
N THR A 90 5.14 6.09 -3.82
CA THR A 90 6.57 6.40 -3.90
C THR A 90 6.98 6.85 -5.29
N ILE A 91 8.03 7.65 -5.34
CA ILE A 91 8.71 8.07 -6.57
C ILE A 91 10.21 7.90 -6.40
N LYS A 92 10.92 7.39 -7.41
CA LYS A 92 12.37 7.32 -7.38
C LYS A 92 12.96 8.72 -7.50
N ASP A 93 13.91 9.00 -6.63
CA ASP A 93 14.74 10.18 -6.74
C ASP A 93 15.87 9.98 -7.78
N CYS A 94 16.69 11.02 -7.97
CA CYS A 94 17.82 11.01 -8.88
C CYS A 94 18.93 9.99 -8.53
N ASN A 95 18.89 9.39 -7.34
CA ASN A 95 19.79 8.31 -6.92
C ASN A 95 19.15 6.92 -7.12
N GLY A 96 17.94 6.85 -7.69
CA GLY A 96 17.19 5.62 -7.88
C GLY A 96 16.52 5.10 -6.60
N ILE A 97 16.45 5.91 -5.54
CA ILE A 97 15.84 5.52 -4.26
C ILE A 97 14.35 5.84 -4.32
N HIS A 98 13.49 4.85 -4.07
CA HIS A 98 12.05 5.08 -3.89
C HIS A 98 11.78 5.88 -2.62
N ARG A 99 11.40 7.14 -2.79
CA ARG A 99 11.06 8.09 -1.72
C ARG A 99 9.55 8.11 -1.52
N ASP A 100 9.16 8.13 -0.27
CA ASP A 100 7.75 8.07 0.13
C ASP A 100 7.11 9.45 -0.08
N ILE A 101 5.91 9.48 -0.65
CA ILE A 101 5.12 10.70 -0.80
C ILE A 101 4.29 10.83 0.48
N VAL A 102 4.92 11.37 1.51
CA VAL A 102 4.35 11.51 2.85
C VAL A 102 4.57 12.92 3.40
N HIS A 103 3.68 13.37 4.28
CA HIS A 103 3.86 14.63 5.00
C HIS A 103 5.19 14.65 5.76
N ASP A 104 5.88 15.79 5.73
CA ASP A 104 7.22 15.99 6.31
C ASP A 104 8.35 15.12 5.72
N GLU A 105 8.16 14.52 4.54
CA GLU A 105 9.25 13.82 3.85
C GLU A 105 10.44 14.77 3.62
N LYS A 106 11.63 14.29 3.97
CA LYS A 106 12.85 15.10 3.86
C LYS A 106 13.21 15.33 2.39
N SER A 107 13.80 16.50 2.11
CA SER A 107 14.28 16.80 0.76
C SER A 107 15.19 15.70 0.21
N SER A 108 15.01 15.40 -1.07
CA SER A 108 15.86 14.48 -1.82
C SER A 108 17.23 15.06 -2.16
N GLY A 109 17.37 16.39 -2.13
CA GLY A 109 18.55 17.09 -2.64
C GLY A 109 18.69 17.03 -4.17
N CYS A 110 17.73 16.42 -4.87
CA CYS A 110 17.72 16.32 -6.32
C CYS A 110 17.29 17.64 -6.96
N LYS A 111 17.92 17.99 -8.09
CA LYS A 111 17.66 19.26 -8.79
C LYS A 111 16.27 19.34 -9.42
N ASP A 112 15.72 18.20 -9.84
CA ASP A 112 14.40 18.10 -10.45
C ASP A 112 13.26 18.27 -9.43
N ARG A 113 13.57 18.16 -8.14
CA ARG A 113 12.66 18.33 -7.01
C ARG A 113 11.39 17.49 -7.12
N LYS A 114 11.46 16.34 -7.81
CA LYS A 114 10.30 15.49 -8.08
C LYS A 114 9.59 15.06 -6.80
N VAL A 115 10.36 14.65 -5.79
CA VAL A 115 9.86 14.21 -4.49
C VAL A 115 9.15 15.35 -3.76
N GLU A 116 9.78 16.51 -3.71
CA GLU A 116 9.24 17.70 -3.06
C GLU A 116 7.95 18.16 -3.74
N ILE A 117 7.90 18.17 -5.07
CA ILE A 117 6.70 18.51 -5.82
C ILE A 117 5.56 17.53 -5.51
N ALA A 118 5.84 16.21 -5.48
CA ALA A 118 4.84 15.21 -5.15
C ALA A 118 4.27 15.42 -3.73
N VAL A 119 5.14 15.64 -2.74
CA VAL A 119 4.74 15.88 -1.34
C VAL A 119 3.89 17.16 -1.21
N THR A 120 4.22 18.24 -1.93
CA THR A 120 3.41 19.47 -1.88
C THR A 120 1.98 19.30 -2.43
N LYS A 121 1.74 18.28 -3.25
CA LYS A 121 0.42 17.99 -3.84
C LYS A 121 -0.51 17.20 -2.91
N LEU A 122 -0.03 16.75 -1.74
CA LEU A 122 -0.86 16.06 -0.76
C LEU A 122 -2.00 16.93 -0.19
N ASN A 123 -2.02 18.25 -0.45
CA ASN A 123 -3.11 19.17 -0.10
C ASN A 123 -3.53 19.11 1.38
N GLY A 124 -2.58 18.86 2.29
CA GLY A 124 -2.82 18.74 3.74
C GLY A 124 -3.13 17.32 4.22
N GLY A 125 -3.19 16.33 3.32
CA GLY A 125 -3.22 14.92 3.66
C GLY A 125 -1.86 14.39 4.11
N SER A 126 -1.85 13.23 4.79
CA SER A 126 -0.62 12.58 5.23
C SER A 126 0.14 11.89 4.10
N GLY A 127 -0.52 11.52 2.99
CA GLY A 127 0.04 10.59 1.99
C GLY A 127 0.12 9.13 2.49
N VAL A 128 -0.43 8.86 3.68
CA VAL A 128 -0.47 7.53 4.29
C VAL A 128 -1.92 7.13 4.47
N TYR A 129 -2.28 6.04 3.85
CA TYR A 129 -3.63 5.48 3.90
C TYR A 129 -3.63 4.24 4.81
N ASP A 130 -4.55 4.19 5.77
CA ASP A 130 -4.81 2.99 6.56
C ASP A 130 -5.79 2.09 5.81
N PHE A 131 -5.25 1.08 5.14
CA PHE A 131 -5.99 0.15 4.29
C PHE A 131 -6.57 -1.03 5.07
N THR A 132 -7.06 -0.82 6.30
CA THR A 132 -7.48 -1.96 7.12
C THR A 132 -8.75 -1.74 7.93
N ALA A 133 -9.78 -2.49 7.52
CA ALA A 133 -10.28 -3.51 8.43
C ALA A 133 -9.36 -4.74 8.30
N PRO A 134 -8.85 -5.33 9.41
CA PRO A 134 -8.27 -6.68 9.35
C PRO A 134 -9.28 -7.57 8.64
N CYS A 135 -8.84 -8.50 7.79
CA CYS A 135 -9.77 -9.34 7.05
C CYS A 135 -10.82 -9.86 8.03
N PRO A 136 -12.08 -9.37 7.96
CA PRO A 136 -13.03 -9.55 9.04
C PRO A 136 -13.29 -11.04 9.22
N ASN A 137 -14.03 -11.47 10.24
CA ASN A 137 -14.53 -12.86 10.33
C ASN A 137 -15.34 -13.32 9.08
N ASN A 138 -15.48 -12.44 8.09
CA ASN A 138 -16.14 -12.58 6.81
C ASN A 138 -15.16 -12.56 5.62
N CYS A 139 -13.84 -12.79 5.81
CA CYS A 139 -12.96 -13.13 4.68
C CYS A 139 -13.67 -14.15 3.81
N ASP A 140 -13.62 -14.00 2.48
CA ASP A 140 -14.33 -14.89 1.56
C ASP A 140 -14.01 -16.36 1.90
N PRO A 141 -14.93 -17.11 2.53
CA PRO A 141 -14.64 -18.45 2.99
C PRO A 141 -14.51 -19.43 1.82
N ASN A 142 -14.93 -19.00 0.62
CA ASN A 142 -14.78 -19.76 -0.61
C ASN A 142 -13.43 -19.51 -1.29
N SER A 143 -12.64 -18.55 -0.81
CA SER A 143 -11.33 -18.30 -1.37
C SER A 143 -10.42 -19.50 -1.11
N PRO A 144 -9.71 -20.02 -2.12
CA PRO A 144 -8.72 -21.09 -1.94
C PRO A 144 -7.49 -20.65 -1.11
N LEU A 145 -7.41 -19.34 -0.81
CA LEU A 145 -6.43 -18.74 0.09
C LEU A 145 -6.99 -18.54 1.51
N PHE A 146 -8.28 -18.80 1.73
CA PHE A 146 -8.92 -18.74 3.04
C PHE A 146 -8.47 -19.90 3.91
N ASN A 147 -8.09 -19.59 5.14
CA ASN A 147 -7.76 -20.56 6.18
C ASN A 147 -8.25 -19.99 7.52
N PRO A 148 -9.37 -20.49 8.07
CA PRO A 148 -10.01 -19.95 9.26
C PRO A 148 -9.07 -19.92 10.47
#